data_AF-A0ABD3MT91-F1
#
_entry.id   AF-A0ABD3MT91-F1
#
_cell.length_a   1.000
_cell.length_b   1.000
_cell.length_c   1.000
_cell.angle_alpha   90.00
_cell.angle_beta   90.00
_cell.angle_gamma   90.00
#
_symmetry.space_group_name_H-M   'P 1'
#
loop_
_entity.id
_entity.type
_entity.pdbx_description
1 polymer ?
#
loop_
_entity_poly.entity_id
_entity_poly.type
_entity_poly.pdbx_seq_one_letter_code
_entity_poly.pdbx_strand_id
1 'polypeptide(L)'
;MLPNYIIKTPRNEPLKFTKRNNDERMRRSSGMEEDEALSSAPPANSSTTPSSSKTFIDQFIDRSHRITIPDNTRKLAFIHIGKSGGSTISILLRNGCMSAVDGIPCESNRFMKIPNQVEETIASKRILFYLHTPHADKDNMTQYYQRINSVVVVARDPMERFISAFLSRHPVNIEMIRKRNRQIRTLAEAKGIEPPVWAKTIWGSGDTELDQECRAAYNGCFPTLEDLAMCAADPRMMLMMDEEEETITTSNGKMYNTIIQWRANRKKHSKEVSFNCSELCRDIMTGKNRYIQHVRNNYDAFLKDLPTETEVFVLRTTKIWEDWVDVNNILGATKNVVVPEKGSDADVVNARGKLPVRNNLSPRGQRIICHFLKNDIRVYIGLLNRAVNLSNNDVRDALEVIHRHCPLILSSLVEGGAISS
;
A
#
# COMPACT_ATOMS: atom_id res chain seq x y z
N MET A 1 -34.37 36.23 15.48
CA MET A 1 -33.03 36.77 15.81
C MET A 1 -32.22 35.65 16.45
N LEU A 2 -31.28 35.06 15.71
CA LEU A 2 -30.40 33.99 16.18
C LEU A 2 -28.98 34.56 16.37
N PRO A 3 -28.21 34.14 17.39
CA PRO A 3 -26.94 34.77 17.74
C PRO A 3 -25.82 34.36 16.77
N ASN A 4 -25.07 35.35 16.30
CA ASN A 4 -23.87 35.19 15.46
C ASN A 4 -22.73 34.57 16.28
N TYR A 5 -22.37 33.32 15.97
CA TYR A 5 -21.10 32.75 16.40
C TYR A 5 -19.96 33.23 15.49
N ILE A 6 -19.16 34.16 16.01
CA ILE A 6 -17.91 34.61 15.38
C ILE A 6 -16.83 33.57 15.67
N ILE A 7 -16.50 32.76 14.66
CA ILE A 7 -15.33 31.88 14.69
C ILE A 7 -14.08 32.76 14.51
N LYS A 8 -13.33 33.00 15.60
CA LYS A 8 -12.01 33.62 15.52
C LYS A 8 -11.02 32.64 14.91
N THR A 9 -10.52 32.93 13.72
CA THR A 9 -9.39 32.22 13.12
C THR A 9 -8.09 32.59 13.87
N PRO A 10 -7.19 31.64 14.16
CA PRO A 10 -5.89 31.96 14.76
C PRO A 10 -5.04 32.77 13.79
N ARG A 11 -4.35 33.79 14.30
CA ARG A 11 -3.34 34.56 13.54
C ARG A 11 -2.25 33.60 13.05
N ASN A 12 -1.91 33.72 11.77
CA ASN A 12 -0.78 33.03 11.15
C ASN A 12 0.53 33.55 11.75
N GLU A 13 1.10 32.84 12.71
CA GLU A 13 2.52 33.00 13.02
C GLU A 13 3.35 32.19 12.00
N PRO A 14 4.47 32.76 11.51
CA PRO A 14 5.38 32.04 10.63
C PRO A 14 6.02 30.86 11.39
N LEU A 15 5.86 29.65 10.85
CA LEU A 15 6.53 28.43 11.30
C LEU A 15 8.06 28.62 11.27
N LYS A 16 8.66 28.90 12.42
CA LYS A 16 10.12 28.83 12.61
C LYS A 16 10.53 27.36 12.60
N PHE A 17 11.14 26.90 11.52
CA PHE A 17 11.87 25.64 11.49
C PHE A 17 13.18 25.80 12.27
N THR A 18 13.21 25.34 13.51
CA THR A 18 14.47 25.10 14.21
C THR A 18 15.11 23.83 13.67
N LYS A 19 16.29 23.94 13.06
CA LYS A 19 17.19 22.80 12.81
C LYS A 19 17.42 22.08 14.14
N ARG A 20 16.91 20.84 14.28
CA ARG A 20 17.33 19.95 15.36
C ARG A 20 18.62 19.26 14.92
N ASN A 21 19.69 19.50 15.68
CA ASN A 21 20.92 18.71 15.63
C ASN A 21 20.59 17.28 16.09
N ASN A 22 20.98 16.29 15.28
CA ASN A 22 20.74 14.86 15.51
C ASN A 22 22.04 14.13 15.92
N ASP A 23 22.96 14.81 16.60
CA ASP A 23 24.31 14.28 16.90
C ASP A 23 24.47 13.55 18.23
N GLU A 24 23.38 13.17 18.92
CA GLU A 24 23.50 12.58 20.28
C GLU A 24 22.95 11.15 20.43
N ARG A 25 22.90 10.35 19.35
CA ARG A 25 22.53 8.93 19.46
C ARG A 25 23.46 7.94 18.74
N MET A 26 24.73 8.28 18.61
CA MET A 26 25.80 7.34 18.21
C MET A 26 27.03 7.49 19.11
N ARG A 27 26.91 7.16 20.39
CA ARG A 27 28.05 6.81 21.25
C ARG A 27 27.59 5.81 22.30
N ARG A 28 27.67 4.51 21.96
CA ARG A 28 27.85 3.36 22.88
C ARG A 28 27.89 2.08 22.06
N SER A 29 29.07 1.76 21.56
CA SER A 29 29.62 0.39 21.48
C SER A 29 30.92 0.45 20.67
N SER A 30 32.01 0.78 21.35
CA SER A 30 33.38 0.61 20.83
C SER A 30 34.28 0.32 22.01
N GLY A 31 34.83 -0.88 22.06
CA GLY A 31 35.87 -1.27 23.01
C GLY A 31 35.97 -2.79 23.11
N MET A 32 36.84 -3.40 22.31
CA MET A 32 38.11 -4.00 22.75
C MET A 32 38.69 -4.89 21.63
N GLU A 33 39.81 -4.45 21.05
CA GLU A 33 40.95 -5.31 20.70
C GLU A 33 41.56 -5.83 22.02
N GLU A 34 42.21 -6.99 22.16
CA GLU A 34 43.30 -7.57 21.36
C GLU A 34 43.56 -9.03 21.79
N ASP A 35 44.38 -9.72 20.99
CA ASP A 35 45.29 -10.84 21.28
C ASP A 35 44.92 -12.34 21.11
N GLU A 36 45.80 -12.95 20.30
CA GLU A 36 45.97 -14.35 19.94
C GLU A 36 46.50 -15.23 21.08
N ALA A 37 46.08 -16.49 21.12
CA ALA A 37 46.95 -17.60 21.52
C ALA A 37 46.46 -18.95 20.94
N LEU A 38 47.36 -19.62 20.23
CA LEU A 38 47.29 -21.03 19.81
C LEU A 38 47.03 -21.97 21.00
N SER A 39 46.08 -22.91 20.86
CA SER A 39 46.22 -24.25 21.45
C SER A 39 45.30 -25.26 20.76
N SER A 40 45.93 -26.30 20.21
CA SER A 40 45.33 -27.49 19.60
C SER A 40 44.74 -28.46 20.62
N ALA A 41 43.48 -28.88 20.43
CA ALA A 41 42.87 -30.04 21.10
C ALA A 41 41.80 -30.71 20.19
N PRO A 42 41.53 -32.03 20.36
CA PRO A 42 40.96 -32.93 19.33
C PRO A 42 39.42 -32.93 19.26
N PRO A 43 38.80 -33.54 18.22
CA PRO A 43 37.40 -33.33 17.89
C PRO A 43 36.48 -34.14 18.81
N ALA A 44 35.59 -33.45 19.51
CA ALA A 44 34.55 -34.06 20.32
C ALA A 44 33.16 -33.76 19.72
N ASN A 45 32.56 -34.82 19.20
CA ASN A 45 31.14 -35.19 19.28
C ASN A 45 30.05 -34.17 18.89
N SER A 46 29.45 -34.48 17.73
CA SER A 46 28.00 -34.42 17.45
C SER A 46 27.22 -33.29 18.13
N SER A 47 27.25 -32.12 17.50
CA SER A 47 26.26 -31.08 17.72
C SER A 47 24.91 -31.56 17.18
N THR A 48 24.09 -32.16 18.04
CA THR A 48 22.64 -32.17 17.86
C THR A 48 22.16 -30.72 17.98
N THR A 49 22.19 -30.00 16.86
CA THR A 49 21.52 -28.70 16.72
C THR A 49 20.10 -28.85 17.24
N PRO A 50 19.64 -28.00 18.17
CA PRO A 50 18.26 -28.03 18.63
C PRO A 50 17.38 -27.89 17.40
N SER A 51 16.56 -28.89 17.13
CA SER A 51 15.50 -28.81 16.13
C SER A 51 14.60 -27.66 16.56
N SER A 52 14.87 -26.46 16.03
CA SER A 52 14.05 -25.26 16.15
C SER A 52 12.61 -25.70 15.93
N SER A 53 11.81 -25.73 17.00
CA SER A 53 10.40 -26.07 16.92
C SER A 53 9.77 -25.17 15.86
N LYS A 54 9.25 -25.77 14.78
CA LYS A 54 8.54 -25.02 13.74
C LYS A 54 7.47 -24.18 14.41
N THR A 55 7.52 -22.88 14.16
CA THR A 55 6.52 -21.94 14.66
C THR A 55 5.20 -22.19 13.94
N PHE A 56 4.07 -21.78 14.54
CA PHE A 56 2.77 -21.80 13.87
C PHE A 56 2.79 -21.09 12.50
N ILE A 57 3.62 -20.06 12.33
CA ILE A 57 3.76 -19.32 11.09
C ILE A 57 4.45 -20.15 9.98
N ASP A 58 5.36 -21.06 10.35
CA ASP A 58 6.13 -21.86 9.38
C ASP A 58 5.25 -22.78 8.53
N GLN A 59 4.05 -23.13 8.99
CA GLN A 59 3.12 -23.97 8.21
C GLN A 59 2.51 -23.26 7.00
N PHE A 60 2.58 -21.91 6.95
CA PHE A 60 2.10 -21.13 5.81
C PHE A 60 3.20 -20.84 4.78
N ILE A 61 4.43 -21.30 5.03
CA ILE A 61 5.54 -21.14 4.09
C ILE A 61 5.53 -22.35 3.16
N ASP A 62 4.96 -22.17 1.97
CA ASP A 62 4.95 -23.16 0.91
C ASP A 62 5.65 -22.61 -0.33
N ARG A 63 6.80 -23.20 -0.67
CA ARG A 63 7.61 -22.79 -1.81
C ARG A 63 7.44 -23.70 -3.03
N SER A 64 6.54 -24.69 -2.96
CA SER A 64 6.29 -25.64 -4.06
C SER A 64 5.78 -24.95 -5.33
N HIS A 65 5.08 -23.83 -5.17
CA HIS A 65 4.52 -23.02 -6.24
C HIS A 65 5.49 -21.96 -6.81
N ARG A 66 6.75 -21.94 -6.36
CA ARG A 66 7.76 -21.01 -6.85
C ARG A 66 8.25 -21.45 -8.23
N ILE A 67 8.03 -20.61 -9.23
CA ILE A 67 8.50 -20.84 -10.60
C ILE A 67 9.67 -19.90 -10.90
N THR A 68 10.75 -20.44 -11.46
CA THR A 68 11.89 -19.66 -11.97
C THR A 68 12.00 -19.86 -13.47
N ILE A 69 12.09 -18.77 -14.22
CA ILE A 69 12.20 -18.78 -15.69
C ILE A 69 13.64 -18.46 -16.08
N PRO A 70 14.23 -19.17 -17.07
CA PRO A 70 15.56 -18.84 -17.58
C PRO A 70 15.69 -17.37 -17.97
N ASP A 71 16.80 -16.74 -17.62
CA ASP A 71 16.91 -15.28 -17.71
C ASP A 71 16.68 -14.75 -19.13
N ASN A 72 17.21 -15.43 -20.15
CA ASN A 72 17.09 -15.05 -21.56
C ASN A 72 15.68 -15.19 -22.15
N THR A 73 14.74 -15.85 -21.47
CA THR A 73 13.36 -16.06 -21.95
C THR A 73 12.31 -15.23 -21.21
N ARG A 74 12.72 -14.46 -20.18
CA ARG A 74 11.81 -13.61 -19.39
C ARG A 74 11.19 -12.50 -20.22
N LYS A 75 9.86 -12.40 -20.14
CA LYS A 75 9.02 -11.28 -20.60
C LYS A 75 8.32 -10.72 -19.38
N LEU A 76 8.77 -9.54 -18.93
CA LEU A 76 8.37 -8.98 -17.64
C LEU A 76 7.27 -7.92 -17.78
N ALA A 77 6.28 -7.96 -16.90
CA ALA A 77 5.42 -6.81 -16.61
C ALA A 77 5.58 -6.34 -15.16
N PHE A 78 5.30 -5.06 -14.91
CA PHE A 78 5.18 -4.54 -13.55
C PHE A 78 3.71 -4.37 -13.18
N ILE A 79 3.29 -4.94 -12.05
CA ILE A 79 1.92 -4.85 -11.54
C ILE A 79 1.87 -3.88 -10.36
N HIS A 80 1.13 -2.79 -10.53
CA HIS A 80 0.83 -1.85 -9.46
C HIS A 80 -0.60 -2.07 -8.95
N ILE A 81 -0.69 -2.62 -7.75
CA ILE A 81 -1.95 -2.91 -7.06
C ILE A 81 -2.24 -1.83 -6.02
N GLY A 82 -3.38 -1.16 -6.15
CA GLY A 82 -3.96 -0.29 -5.11
C GLY A 82 -3.00 0.74 -4.50
N LYS A 83 -2.86 0.71 -3.16
CA LYS A 83 -1.94 1.57 -2.37
C LYS A 83 -0.72 0.82 -1.85
N SER A 84 -0.21 -0.13 -2.63
CA SER A 84 0.97 -0.91 -2.26
C SER A 84 2.31 -0.21 -2.56
N GLY A 85 2.31 1.03 -3.06
CA GLY A 85 3.57 1.76 -3.34
C GLY A 85 4.08 1.62 -4.78
N GLY A 86 3.27 1.06 -5.70
CA GLY A 86 3.67 0.91 -7.10
C GLY A 86 3.93 2.25 -7.81
N SER A 87 3.34 3.35 -7.37
CA SER A 87 3.69 4.69 -7.89
C SER A 87 5.16 5.04 -7.64
N THR A 88 5.73 4.64 -6.50
CA THR A 88 7.13 4.89 -6.15
C THR A 88 8.06 4.22 -7.16
N ILE A 89 7.86 2.92 -7.40
CA ILE A 89 8.68 2.17 -8.35
C ILE A 89 8.38 2.56 -9.81
N SER A 90 7.14 2.92 -10.15
CA SER A 90 6.79 3.29 -11.54
C SER A 90 7.58 4.49 -12.09
N ILE A 91 8.16 5.32 -11.23
CA ILE A 91 8.99 6.46 -11.67
C ILE A 91 10.38 5.98 -12.13
N LEU A 92 10.85 4.85 -11.58
CA LEU A 92 12.11 4.20 -11.97
C LEU A 92 12.02 3.47 -13.31
N LEU A 93 10.81 3.25 -13.83
CA LEU A 93 10.57 2.44 -15.02
C LEU A 93 10.40 3.34 -16.25
N ARG A 94 11.16 3.06 -17.32
CA ARG A 94 10.94 3.67 -18.64
C ARG A 94 9.51 3.47 -19.12
N ASN A 95 8.93 2.30 -18.85
CA ASN A 95 7.58 1.91 -19.24
C ASN A 95 6.56 2.01 -18.08
N GLY A 96 6.82 2.85 -17.07
CA GLY A 96 6.00 2.99 -15.86
C GLY A 96 4.73 3.85 -16.01
N CYS A 97 4.15 3.95 -17.20
CA CYS A 97 2.90 4.68 -17.46
C CYS A 97 1.81 3.74 -17.97
N MET A 98 0.54 4.11 -17.78
CA MET A 98 -0.60 3.26 -18.14
C MET A 98 -0.67 2.98 -19.65
N SER A 99 -0.29 3.94 -20.49
CA SER A 99 -0.33 3.79 -21.95
C SER A 99 0.71 2.80 -22.51
N ALA A 100 1.73 2.45 -21.73
CA ALA A 100 2.80 1.54 -22.17
C ALA A 100 2.29 0.14 -22.52
N VAL A 101 1.21 -0.32 -21.88
CA VAL A 101 0.63 -1.64 -22.18
C VAL A 101 0.04 -1.71 -23.59
N ASP A 102 -0.43 -0.57 -24.10
CA ASP A 102 -1.00 -0.39 -25.43
C ASP A 102 0.07 -0.06 -26.49
N GLY A 103 1.36 -0.18 -26.13
CA GLY A 103 2.48 0.11 -27.03
C GLY A 103 2.80 1.60 -27.20
N ILE A 104 2.10 2.48 -26.47
CA ILE A 104 2.37 3.91 -26.49
C ILE A 104 3.50 4.21 -25.49
N PRO A 105 4.70 4.62 -25.95
CA PRO A 105 5.83 4.82 -25.07
C PRO A 105 5.53 5.92 -24.04
N CYS A 106 6.10 5.77 -22.85
CA CYS A 106 6.08 6.85 -21.86
C CYS A 106 7.02 7.98 -22.29
N GLU A 107 7.02 9.07 -21.51
CA GLU A 107 7.99 10.16 -21.64
C GLU A 107 9.43 9.62 -21.67
N SER A 108 10.16 9.97 -22.74
CA SER A 108 11.58 9.69 -22.86
C SER A 108 12.33 10.27 -21.66
N ASN A 109 13.21 9.48 -21.04
CA ASN A 109 14.02 9.87 -19.88
C ASN A 109 13.24 10.08 -18.56
N ARG A 110 12.04 9.50 -18.40
CA ARG A 110 11.30 9.57 -17.13
C ARG A 110 12.13 9.16 -15.91
N PHE A 111 12.97 8.13 -16.04
CA PHE A 111 13.84 7.64 -14.96
C PHE A 111 14.93 8.65 -14.57
N MET A 112 15.31 9.58 -15.46
CA MET A 112 16.31 10.61 -15.16
C MET A 112 15.77 11.73 -14.26
N LYS A 113 14.44 11.78 -14.03
CA LYS A 113 13.82 12.77 -13.14
C LYS A 113 14.04 12.47 -11.66
N ILE A 114 14.67 11.34 -11.33
CA ILE A 114 15.00 10.98 -9.95
C ILE A 114 16.38 11.57 -9.62
N PRO A 115 16.48 12.41 -8.58
CA PRO A 115 17.77 12.96 -8.17
C PRO A 115 18.80 11.86 -7.96
N ASN A 116 20.01 12.08 -8.47
CA ASN A 116 21.15 11.15 -8.39
C ASN A 116 21.00 9.85 -9.21
N GLN A 117 19.92 9.66 -9.95
CA GLN A 117 19.81 8.52 -10.87
C GLN A 117 20.38 8.88 -12.24
N VAL A 118 21.64 8.49 -12.45
CA VAL A 118 22.36 8.75 -13.71
C VAL A 118 22.08 7.66 -14.75
N GLU A 119 21.78 6.43 -14.31
CA GLU A 119 21.61 5.27 -15.18
C GLU A 119 20.26 4.57 -15.01
N GLU A 120 19.72 4.10 -16.13
CA GLU A 120 18.55 3.25 -16.15
C GLU A 120 18.89 1.84 -15.64
N THR A 121 18.11 1.34 -14.67
CA THR A 121 18.32 0.01 -14.10
C THR A 121 17.96 -1.11 -15.08
N ILE A 122 18.51 -2.31 -14.87
CA ILE A 122 18.22 -3.47 -15.72
C ILE A 122 16.74 -3.87 -15.64
N ALA A 123 16.10 -3.76 -14.47
CA ALA A 123 14.68 -3.99 -14.33
C ALA A 123 13.85 -3.02 -15.18
N SER A 124 14.19 -1.72 -15.18
CA SER A 124 13.53 -0.73 -16.04
C SER A 124 13.64 -1.09 -17.52
N LYS A 125 14.84 -1.51 -17.97
CA LYS A 125 15.08 -1.91 -19.36
C LYS A 125 14.28 -3.14 -19.79
N ARG A 126 14.03 -4.07 -18.85
CA ARG A 126 13.44 -5.39 -19.16
C ARG A 126 11.94 -5.46 -18.93
N ILE A 127 11.38 -4.59 -18.08
CA ILE A 127 9.93 -4.48 -17.90
C ILE A 127 9.31 -3.90 -19.17
N LEU A 128 8.49 -4.73 -19.84
CA LEU A 128 7.88 -4.42 -21.12
C LEU A 128 6.74 -3.42 -20.95
N PHE A 129 5.89 -3.60 -19.94
CA PHE A 129 4.76 -2.71 -19.69
C PHE A 129 4.31 -2.72 -18.22
N TYR A 130 3.44 -1.77 -17.91
CA TYR A 130 2.96 -1.44 -16.57
C TYR A 130 1.44 -1.68 -16.47
N LEU A 131 1.04 -2.60 -15.59
CA LEU A 131 -0.35 -2.92 -15.28
C LEU A 131 -0.82 -2.16 -14.04
N HIS A 132 -2.02 -1.58 -14.10
CA HIS A 132 -2.60 -0.73 -13.05
C HIS A 132 -4.12 -0.81 -13.06
N THR A 133 -4.78 -0.06 -12.19
CA THR A 133 -6.23 -0.10 -11.94
C THR A 133 -7.10 -0.10 -13.22
N PRO A 134 -6.90 0.79 -14.22
CA PRO A 134 -7.77 0.78 -15.41
C PRO A 134 -7.68 -0.48 -16.26
N HIS A 135 -6.63 -1.29 -16.10
CA HIS A 135 -6.47 -2.56 -16.81
C HIS A 135 -7.24 -3.69 -16.10
N ALA A 136 -7.24 -3.69 -14.77
CA ALA A 136 -8.04 -4.61 -13.96
C ALA A 136 -9.54 -4.34 -14.11
N ASP A 137 -9.95 -3.07 -14.13
CA ASP A 137 -11.37 -2.68 -14.27
C ASP A 137 -11.99 -3.03 -15.64
N LYS A 138 -11.18 -3.33 -16.65
CA LYS A 138 -11.64 -3.73 -18.00
C LYS A 138 -11.78 -5.25 -18.17
N ASP A 139 -11.48 -6.05 -17.14
CA ASP A 139 -11.44 -7.52 -17.20
C ASP A 139 -10.55 -8.08 -18.34
N ASN A 140 -9.53 -7.32 -18.76
CA ASN A 140 -8.60 -7.70 -19.83
C ASN A 140 -7.28 -8.32 -19.29
N MET A 141 -7.22 -8.64 -18.00
CA MET A 141 -5.98 -9.11 -17.36
C MET A 141 -5.43 -10.38 -18.02
N THR A 142 -6.29 -11.34 -18.38
CA THR A 142 -5.92 -12.55 -19.11
C THR A 142 -5.19 -12.26 -20.42
N GLN A 143 -5.66 -11.29 -21.20
CA GLN A 143 -5.02 -10.90 -22.46
C GLN A 143 -3.60 -10.33 -22.22
N TYR A 144 -3.43 -9.53 -21.17
CA TYR A 144 -2.12 -9.00 -20.82
C TYR A 144 -1.17 -10.08 -20.31
N TYR A 145 -1.67 -11.06 -19.54
CA TYR A 145 -0.87 -12.16 -19.02
C TYR A 145 -0.40 -13.14 -20.07
N GLN A 146 -1.12 -13.34 -21.18
CA GLN A 146 -0.65 -14.14 -22.32
C GLN A 146 0.63 -13.59 -22.99
N ARG A 147 0.99 -12.32 -22.75
CA ARG A 147 2.16 -11.66 -23.36
C ARG A 147 3.43 -11.79 -22.52
N ILE A 148 3.32 -12.29 -21.29
CA ILE A 148 4.40 -12.32 -20.31
C ILE A 148 4.52 -13.70 -19.66
N ASN A 149 5.65 -13.94 -19.01
CA ASN A 149 5.89 -15.14 -18.20
C ASN A 149 6.56 -14.83 -16.86
N SER A 150 6.86 -13.56 -16.60
CA SER A 150 7.34 -13.07 -15.30
C SER A 150 6.66 -11.75 -14.91
N VAL A 151 6.43 -11.53 -13.62
CA VAL A 151 5.86 -10.27 -13.09
C VAL A 151 6.67 -9.72 -11.94
N VAL A 152 6.77 -8.39 -11.85
CA VAL A 152 7.25 -7.68 -10.66
C VAL A 152 6.06 -7.00 -10.01
N VAL A 153 5.73 -7.36 -8.77
CA VAL A 153 4.55 -6.88 -8.05
C VAL A 153 4.99 -6.14 -6.80
N VAL A 154 4.44 -4.95 -6.56
CA VAL A 154 4.62 -4.30 -5.26
C VAL A 154 3.54 -4.77 -4.30
N ALA A 155 3.96 -5.35 -3.19
CA ALA A 155 3.09 -5.94 -2.19
C ALA A 155 3.19 -5.17 -0.87
N ARG A 156 2.07 -5.13 -0.17
CA ARG A 156 1.85 -4.49 1.12
C ARG A 156 0.91 -5.37 1.92
N ASP A 157 1.18 -5.52 3.21
CA ASP A 157 0.24 -6.11 4.15
C ASP A 157 -1.20 -5.59 3.89
N PRO A 158 -2.19 -6.47 3.66
CA PRO A 158 -3.55 -6.09 3.31
C PRO A 158 -4.20 -5.08 4.25
N MET A 159 -4.02 -5.24 5.57
CA MET A 159 -4.53 -4.28 6.57
C MET A 159 -3.91 -2.90 6.35
N GLU A 160 -2.58 -2.84 6.25
CA GLU A 160 -1.87 -1.59 6.02
C GLU A 160 -2.17 -0.95 4.67
N ARG A 161 -2.45 -1.75 3.65
CA ARG A 161 -2.90 -1.29 2.34
C ARG A 161 -4.30 -0.69 2.41
N PHE A 162 -5.22 -1.35 3.12
CA PHE A 162 -6.59 -0.87 3.34
C PHE A 162 -6.59 0.47 4.07
N ILE A 163 -5.84 0.57 5.18
CA ILE A 163 -5.66 1.81 5.94
C ILE A 163 -5.12 2.92 5.04
N SER A 164 -4.09 2.63 4.24
CA SER A 164 -3.51 3.59 3.29
C SER A 164 -4.51 4.04 2.23
N ALA A 165 -5.33 3.12 1.70
CA ALA A 165 -6.40 3.42 0.77
C ALA A 165 -7.42 4.38 1.38
N PHE A 166 -7.94 4.07 2.56
CA PHE A 166 -8.87 4.93 3.29
C PHE A 166 -8.29 6.33 3.54
N LEU A 167 -7.12 6.41 4.17
CA LEU A 167 -6.51 7.67 4.56
C LEU A 167 -6.14 8.55 3.36
N SER A 168 -5.71 7.94 2.24
CA SER A 168 -5.38 8.68 1.02
C SER A 168 -6.59 9.25 0.28
N ARG A 169 -7.79 8.68 0.54
CA ARG A 169 -9.05 9.10 -0.05
C ARG A 169 -9.91 9.96 0.88
N HIS A 170 -9.53 10.06 2.15
CA HIS A 170 -10.23 10.89 3.13
C HIS A 170 -10.21 12.38 2.73
N PRO A 171 -11.37 13.06 2.61
CA PRO A 171 -11.46 14.45 2.16
C PRO A 171 -10.54 15.43 2.90
N VAL A 172 -10.53 15.35 4.23
CA VAL A 172 -9.70 16.21 5.09
C VAL A 172 -8.20 16.00 4.83
N ASN A 173 -7.78 14.75 4.59
CA ASN A 173 -6.38 14.45 4.27
C ASN A 173 -6.03 14.96 2.86
N ILE A 174 -6.92 14.77 1.89
CA ILE A 174 -6.75 15.30 0.53
C ILE A 174 -6.60 16.82 0.55
N GLU A 175 -7.43 17.53 1.31
CA GLU A 175 -7.35 19.00 1.42
C GLU A 175 -6.04 19.48 2.03
N MET A 176 -5.59 18.82 3.10
CA MET A 176 -4.30 19.11 3.72
C MET A 176 -3.16 18.92 2.72
N ILE A 177 -3.14 17.80 1.99
CA ILE A 177 -2.10 17.52 0.99
C ILE A 177 -2.20 18.51 -0.17
N ARG A 178 -3.40 18.85 -0.66
CA ARG A 178 -3.60 19.90 -1.68
C ARG A 178 -3.03 21.23 -1.26
N LYS A 179 -3.29 21.66 -0.02
CA LYS A 179 -2.77 22.90 0.55
C LYS A 179 -1.24 22.87 0.61
N ARG A 180 -0.66 21.78 1.13
CA ARG A 180 0.79 21.59 1.19
C ARG A 180 1.42 21.61 -0.20
N ASN A 181 0.91 20.84 -1.14
CA ASN A 181 1.44 20.78 -2.50
C ASN A 181 1.37 22.16 -3.18
N ARG A 182 0.27 22.90 -3.01
CA ARG A 182 0.15 24.26 -3.53
C ARG A 182 1.22 25.18 -2.96
N GLN A 183 1.43 25.17 -1.65
CA GLN A 183 2.45 26.01 -1.00
C GLN A 183 3.85 25.71 -1.53
N ILE A 184 4.19 24.43 -1.68
CA ILE A 184 5.50 24.00 -2.18
C ILE A 184 5.69 24.41 -3.63
N ARG A 185 4.67 24.25 -4.46
CA ARG A 185 4.70 24.69 -5.85
C ARG A 185 4.88 26.19 -5.97
N THR A 186 4.09 26.98 -5.25
CA THR A 186 4.20 28.44 -5.25
C THR A 186 5.60 28.88 -4.80
N LEU A 187 6.20 28.21 -3.82
CA LEU A 187 7.56 28.50 -3.38
C LEU A 187 8.62 28.12 -4.44
N ALA A 188 8.46 26.99 -5.11
CA ALA A 188 9.34 26.55 -6.19
C ALA A 188 9.27 27.52 -7.39
N GLU A 189 8.05 27.87 -7.80
CA GLU A 189 7.76 28.84 -8.87
C GLU A 189 8.36 30.21 -8.54
N ALA A 190 8.21 30.70 -7.30
CA ALA A 190 8.80 31.97 -6.86
C ALA A 190 10.34 31.98 -6.88
N LYS A 191 10.97 30.81 -6.83
CA LYS A 191 12.43 30.63 -6.90
C LYS A 191 12.92 30.31 -8.32
N GLY A 192 12.03 30.21 -9.31
CA GLY A 192 12.40 29.79 -10.66
C GLY A 192 12.90 28.34 -10.75
N ILE A 193 12.51 27.47 -9.81
CA ILE A 193 12.87 26.05 -9.81
C ILE A 193 11.64 25.20 -10.10
N GLU A 194 11.84 24.04 -10.75
CA GLU A 194 10.75 23.10 -10.99
C GLU A 194 10.25 22.53 -9.64
N PRO A 195 8.92 22.49 -9.39
CA PRO A 195 8.41 21.87 -8.18
C PRO A 195 8.76 20.38 -8.16
N PRO A 196 8.99 19.81 -6.97
CA PRO A 196 9.38 18.42 -6.89
C PRO A 196 8.26 17.51 -7.42
N VAL A 197 8.65 16.38 -8.04
CA VAL A 197 7.75 15.48 -8.78
C VAL A 197 6.57 14.98 -7.95
N TRP A 198 6.71 14.90 -6.63
CA TRP A 198 5.64 14.47 -5.71
C TRP A 198 4.64 15.58 -5.36
N ALA A 199 4.99 16.86 -5.51
CA ALA A 199 4.12 18.00 -5.27
C ALA A 199 3.18 18.26 -6.47
N LYS A 200 2.56 17.19 -6.98
CA LYS A 200 1.61 17.27 -8.10
C LYS A 200 0.34 17.99 -7.68
N THR A 201 -0.29 18.67 -8.63
CA THR A 201 -1.66 19.13 -8.46
C THR A 201 -2.55 17.91 -8.25
N ILE A 202 -3.16 17.81 -7.06
CA ILE A 202 -4.14 16.77 -6.78
C ILE A 202 -5.46 17.26 -7.33
N TRP A 203 -5.73 16.90 -8.58
CA TRP A 203 -7.03 17.13 -9.21
C TRP A 203 -8.12 16.35 -8.46
N GLY A 204 -9.36 16.85 -8.50
CA GLY A 204 -10.52 16.00 -8.16
C GLY A 204 -10.64 14.88 -9.19
N SER A 205 -11.54 13.91 -8.97
CA SER A 205 -12.10 13.20 -10.11
C SER A 205 -12.55 14.25 -11.13
N GLY A 206 -12.29 14.05 -12.42
CA GLY A 206 -12.79 14.97 -13.47
C GLY A 206 -14.31 15.21 -13.34
N ASP A 207 -14.99 14.27 -12.70
CA ASP A 207 -16.32 14.39 -12.15
C ASP A 207 -16.33 15.06 -10.76
N THR A 208 -16.63 16.36 -10.75
CA THR A 208 -16.76 17.15 -9.51
C THR A 208 -18.02 16.81 -8.70
N GLU A 209 -19.07 16.27 -9.32
CA GLU A 209 -20.29 15.82 -8.62
C GLU A 209 -19.94 14.61 -7.76
N LEU A 210 -19.29 13.61 -8.36
CA LEU A 210 -18.83 12.41 -7.65
C LEU A 210 -17.84 12.73 -6.51
N ASP A 211 -16.97 13.72 -6.67
CA ASP A 211 -16.08 14.16 -5.57
C ASP A 211 -16.91 14.69 -4.37
N GLN A 212 -17.99 15.43 -4.62
CA GLN A 212 -18.88 15.91 -3.56
C GLN A 212 -19.74 14.80 -2.95
N GLU A 213 -20.27 13.87 -3.74
CA GLU A 213 -20.96 12.68 -3.24
C GLU A 213 -20.05 11.87 -2.30
N CYS A 214 -18.80 11.62 -2.72
CA CYS A 214 -17.81 10.92 -1.92
C CYS A 214 -17.50 11.67 -0.62
N ARG A 215 -17.31 13.01 -0.68
CA ARG A 215 -17.12 13.85 0.52
C ARG A 215 -18.28 13.77 1.50
N ALA A 216 -19.50 13.82 0.99
CA ALA A 216 -20.71 13.68 1.80
C ALA A 216 -20.76 12.31 2.49
N ALA A 217 -20.46 11.23 1.76
CA ALA A 217 -20.40 9.88 2.33
C ALA A 217 -19.36 9.76 3.47
N TYR A 218 -18.13 10.25 3.27
CA TYR A 218 -17.11 10.26 4.33
C TYR A 218 -17.58 11.04 5.56
N ASN A 219 -18.10 12.25 5.38
CA ASN A 219 -18.49 13.10 6.50
C ASN A 219 -19.72 12.58 7.25
N GLY A 220 -20.65 11.93 6.55
CA GLY A 220 -21.93 11.50 7.11
C GLY A 220 -21.96 10.07 7.64
N CYS A 221 -21.28 9.15 6.96
CA CYS A 221 -21.33 7.73 7.26
C CYS A 221 -20.08 7.19 7.97
N PHE A 222 -18.88 7.67 7.61
CA PHE A 222 -17.62 7.11 8.12
C PHE A 222 -16.48 8.15 8.20
N PRO A 223 -16.57 9.14 9.11
CA PRO A 223 -15.57 10.20 9.19
C PRO A 223 -14.21 9.73 9.72
N THR A 224 -14.16 8.55 10.35
CA THR A 224 -12.92 7.90 10.76
C THR A 224 -12.84 6.46 10.25
N LEU A 225 -11.65 5.86 10.34
CA LEU A 225 -11.47 4.45 9.98
C LEU A 225 -12.26 3.53 10.92
N GLU A 226 -12.35 3.89 12.20
CA GLU A 226 -13.18 3.19 13.19
C GLU A 226 -14.65 3.22 12.78
N ASP A 227 -15.17 4.40 12.40
CA ASP A 227 -16.55 4.52 11.95
C ASP A 227 -16.83 3.67 10.71
N LEU A 228 -15.90 3.60 9.75
CA LEU A 228 -16.02 2.71 8.59
C LEU A 228 -16.12 1.24 9.00
N ALA A 229 -15.25 0.80 9.91
CA ALA A 229 -15.26 -0.58 10.40
C ALA A 229 -16.57 -0.91 11.12
N MET A 230 -16.98 -0.06 12.07
CA MET A 230 -18.19 -0.28 12.87
C MET A 230 -19.47 -0.21 12.03
N CYS A 231 -19.54 0.72 11.08
CA CYS A 231 -20.67 0.87 10.16
C CYS A 231 -20.82 -0.32 9.20
N ALA A 232 -19.71 -0.98 8.83
CA ALA A 232 -19.73 -2.16 7.98
C ALA A 232 -20.08 -3.45 8.73
N ALA A 233 -20.12 -3.42 10.06
CA ALA A 233 -20.34 -4.61 10.86
C ALA A 233 -21.74 -5.19 10.68
N ASP A 234 -21.80 -6.48 10.37
CA ASP A 234 -23.04 -7.24 10.40
C ASP A 234 -23.35 -7.68 11.85
N PRO A 235 -24.60 -7.54 12.34
CA PRO A 235 -25.00 -8.09 13.64
C PRO A 235 -24.62 -9.56 13.81
N ARG A 236 -24.71 -10.39 12.76
CA ARG A 236 -24.32 -11.81 12.81
C ARG A 236 -22.82 -11.98 12.99
N MET A 237 -22.02 -11.11 12.39
CA MET A 237 -20.57 -11.13 12.55
C MET A 237 -20.20 -10.75 14.00
N MET A 238 -20.93 -9.82 14.61
CA MET A 238 -20.73 -9.47 16.01
C MET A 238 -21.03 -10.62 16.98
N LEU A 239 -22.08 -11.41 16.70
CA LEU A 239 -22.41 -12.60 17.50
C LEU A 239 -21.30 -13.67 17.47
N MET A 240 -20.53 -13.76 16.38
CA MET A 240 -19.42 -14.72 16.26
C MET A 240 -18.12 -14.26 16.93
N MET A 241 -18.08 -13.03 17.43
CA MET A 241 -16.86 -12.44 17.99
C MET A 241 -16.79 -12.53 19.52
N ASP A 242 -17.72 -13.25 20.16
CA ASP A 242 -17.79 -13.54 21.61
C ASP A 242 -17.55 -12.32 22.52
N GLU A 243 -17.90 -11.11 22.05
CA GLU A 243 -17.84 -9.93 22.90
C GLU A 243 -19.14 -9.82 23.67
N GLU A 244 -19.03 -9.76 25.00
CA GLU A 244 -20.13 -9.48 25.91
C GLU A 244 -20.96 -8.31 25.37
N GLU A 245 -22.28 -8.46 25.53
CA GLU A 245 -23.36 -7.66 24.96
C GLU A 245 -23.37 -6.22 25.51
N GLU A 246 -22.28 -5.48 25.34
CA GLU A 246 -22.24 -4.06 25.64
C GLU A 246 -23.10 -3.37 24.59
N THR A 247 -24.31 -2.96 25.01
CA THR A 247 -25.38 -2.38 24.18
C THR A 247 -24.83 -1.51 23.06
N ILE A 248 -24.72 -2.14 21.89
CA ILE A 248 -24.09 -1.55 20.73
C ILE A 248 -25.09 -0.56 20.16
N THR A 249 -24.90 0.73 20.44
CA THR A 249 -25.57 1.81 19.70
C THR A 249 -24.89 1.97 18.34
N THR A 250 -24.82 0.89 17.56
CA THR A 250 -24.37 1.01 16.17
C THR A 250 -25.38 1.84 15.43
N SER A 251 -24.88 2.77 14.64
CA SER A 251 -25.61 3.50 13.60
C SER A 251 -26.10 2.58 12.47
N ASN A 252 -26.36 1.31 12.75
CA ASN A 252 -26.77 0.30 11.80
C ASN A 252 -28.10 0.71 11.14
N GLY A 253 -28.04 0.96 9.84
CA GLY A 253 -29.18 1.43 9.05
C GLY A 253 -29.45 2.93 9.15
N LYS A 254 -28.52 3.75 9.66
CA LYS A 254 -28.67 5.20 9.64
C LYS A 254 -28.67 5.70 8.19
N MET A 255 -29.82 6.23 7.77
CA MET A 255 -29.93 7.00 6.54
C MET A 255 -29.28 8.38 6.76
N TYR A 256 -28.32 8.73 5.90
CA TYR A 256 -27.70 10.05 5.88
C TYR A 256 -28.18 10.83 4.66
N ASN A 257 -29.05 11.81 4.91
CA ASN A 257 -29.59 12.71 3.88
C ASN A 257 -28.82 14.03 3.92
N THR A 258 -28.40 14.53 2.76
CA THR A 258 -27.73 15.82 2.66
C THR A 258 -27.88 16.42 1.25
N ILE A 259 -27.55 17.70 1.11
CA ILE A 259 -27.50 18.38 -0.18
C ILE A 259 -26.04 18.62 -0.52
N ILE A 260 -25.58 18.04 -1.63
CA ILE A 260 -24.26 18.32 -2.18
C ILE A 260 -24.34 19.51 -3.13
N GLN A 261 -23.25 20.29 -3.21
CA GLN A 261 -23.13 21.43 -4.09
C GLN A 261 -21.78 21.41 -4.83
N TRP A 262 -21.80 21.62 -6.14
CA TRP A 262 -20.59 21.66 -6.96
C TRP A 262 -20.67 22.76 -8.02
N ARG A 263 -19.54 23.00 -8.71
CA ARG A 263 -19.47 23.92 -9.84
C ARG A 263 -19.02 23.18 -11.09
N ALA A 264 -19.79 23.29 -12.16
CA ALA A 264 -19.44 22.81 -13.49
C ALA A 264 -19.67 23.95 -14.49
N ASN A 265 -18.71 24.21 -15.38
CA ASN A 265 -18.81 25.28 -16.39
C ASN A 265 -19.22 26.65 -15.81
N ARG A 266 -18.65 27.01 -14.64
CA ARG A 266 -18.95 28.24 -13.85
C ARG A 266 -20.38 28.30 -13.28
N LYS A 267 -21.27 27.36 -13.59
CA LYS A 267 -22.61 27.25 -12.99
C LYS A 267 -22.53 26.50 -11.66
N LYS A 268 -23.37 26.90 -10.70
CA LYS A 268 -23.55 26.19 -9.44
C LYS A 268 -24.63 25.14 -9.62
N HIS A 269 -24.38 23.95 -9.11
CA HIS A 269 -25.31 22.83 -9.12
C HIS A 269 -25.50 22.34 -7.68
N SER A 270 -26.66 21.77 -7.42
CA SER A 270 -26.99 21.14 -6.15
C SER A 270 -27.87 19.93 -6.36
N LYS A 271 -27.72 18.91 -5.52
CA LYS A 271 -28.49 17.67 -5.58
C LYS A 271 -28.66 17.13 -4.17
N GLU A 272 -29.87 16.68 -3.86
CA GLU A 272 -30.13 15.93 -2.65
C GLU A 272 -29.64 14.50 -2.83
N VAL A 273 -28.91 14.00 -1.85
CA VAL A 273 -28.35 12.65 -1.83
C VAL A 273 -28.68 11.98 -0.50
N SER A 274 -28.92 10.68 -0.56
CA SER A 274 -29.29 9.85 0.58
C SER A 274 -28.41 8.61 0.57
N PHE A 275 -27.78 8.31 1.71
CA PHE A 275 -26.89 7.17 1.87
C PHE A 275 -27.42 6.22 2.94
N ASN A 276 -27.59 4.94 2.59
CA ASN A 276 -27.69 3.86 3.56
C ASN A 276 -26.29 3.55 4.07
N CYS A 277 -25.89 4.11 5.21
CA CYS A 277 -24.50 4.04 5.64
C CYS A 277 -24.00 2.60 5.79
N SER A 278 -24.77 1.70 6.39
CA SER A 278 -24.32 0.31 6.60
C SER A 278 -24.11 -0.47 5.31
N GLU A 279 -24.98 -0.27 4.31
CA GLU A 279 -24.80 -0.86 2.99
C GLU A 279 -23.57 -0.28 2.29
N LEU A 280 -23.43 1.05 2.32
CA LEU A 280 -22.30 1.76 1.73
C LEU A 280 -20.95 1.32 2.34
N CYS A 281 -20.88 1.23 3.67
CA CYS A 281 -19.68 0.78 4.39
C CYS A 281 -19.33 -0.66 4.01
N ARG A 282 -20.31 -1.57 3.93
CA ARG A 282 -20.10 -2.97 3.48
C ARG A 282 -19.65 -3.04 2.02
N ASP A 283 -20.22 -2.23 1.13
CA ASP A 283 -19.81 -2.18 -0.27
C ASP A 283 -18.39 -1.64 -0.43
N ILE A 284 -17.97 -0.68 0.40
CA ILE A 284 -16.59 -0.22 0.44
C ILE A 284 -15.68 -1.37 0.91
N MET A 285 -15.99 -2.03 2.02
CA MET A 285 -15.16 -3.07 2.62
C MET A 285 -15.02 -4.31 1.71
N THR A 286 -16.06 -4.61 0.92
CA THR A 286 -16.06 -5.68 -0.07
C THR A 286 -15.55 -5.25 -1.46
N GLY A 287 -15.13 -4.00 -1.62
CA GLY A 287 -14.62 -3.49 -2.89
C GLY A 287 -15.65 -3.29 -4.00
N LYS A 288 -16.96 -3.34 -3.68
CA LYS A 288 -18.05 -3.09 -4.63
C LYS A 288 -18.26 -1.60 -4.91
N ASN A 289 -17.87 -0.74 -3.97
CA ASN A 289 -18.06 0.71 -4.09
C ASN A 289 -16.88 1.42 -4.77
N ARG A 290 -17.17 2.49 -5.55
CA ARG A 290 -16.19 3.29 -6.29
C ARG A 290 -15.50 4.41 -5.49
N TYR A 291 -15.99 4.75 -4.29
CA TYR A 291 -15.46 5.88 -3.50
C TYR A 291 -14.01 5.65 -3.06
N ILE A 292 -13.68 4.40 -2.72
CA ILE A 292 -12.32 3.95 -2.40
C ILE A 292 -11.83 2.94 -3.43
N GLN A 293 -11.59 3.41 -4.66
CA GLN A 293 -11.14 2.60 -5.81
C GLN A 293 -9.96 1.65 -5.51
N HIS A 294 -9.10 2.00 -4.55
CA HIS A 294 -7.93 1.20 -4.17
C HIS A 294 -8.28 -0.02 -3.31
N VAL A 295 -9.47 -0.06 -2.71
CA VAL A 295 -10.01 -1.24 -2.03
C VAL A 295 -10.70 -2.17 -3.04
N ARG A 296 -11.41 -1.61 -4.02
CA ARG A 296 -11.98 -2.36 -5.15
C ARG A 296 -10.91 -3.12 -5.93
N ASN A 297 -9.83 -2.42 -6.28
CA ASN A 297 -8.72 -2.97 -7.06
C ASN A 297 -7.67 -3.62 -6.13
N ASN A 298 -8.12 -4.66 -5.42
CA ASN A 298 -7.37 -5.42 -4.42
C ASN A 298 -6.44 -6.49 -5.06
N TYR A 299 -5.86 -7.42 -4.29
CA TYR A 299 -4.97 -8.44 -4.87
C TYR A 299 -5.72 -9.40 -5.79
N ASP A 300 -6.91 -9.83 -5.38
CA ASP A 300 -7.77 -10.73 -6.15
C ASP A 300 -8.05 -10.17 -7.56
N ALA A 301 -8.41 -8.88 -7.65
CA ALA A 301 -8.70 -8.20 -8.91
C ALA A 301 -7.56 -8.26 -9.94
N PHE A 302 -6.30 -8.29 -9.50
CA PHE A 302 -5.15 -8.41 -10.41
C PHE A 302 -4.68 -9.85 -10.57
N LEU A 303 -4.73 -10.65 -9.52
CA LEU A 303 -4.00 -11.92 -9.47
C LEU A 303 -4.87 -13.14 -9.76
N LYS A 304 -6.20 -13.02 -9.77
CA LYS A 304 -7.12 -14.13 -10.09
C LYS A 304 -6.85 -14.77 -11.46
N ASP A 305 -6.43 -13.96 -12.43
CA ASP A 305 -6.16 -14.39 -13.81
C ASP A 305 -4.67 -14.66 -14.08
N LEU A 306 -3.80 -14.48 -13.07
CA LEU A 306 -2.35 -14.65 -13.23
C LEU A 306 -2.02 -16.15 -13.32
N PRO A 307 -1.46 -16.64 -14.44
CA PRO A 307 -1.19 -18.07 -14.60
C PRO A 307 -0.26 -18.61 -13.50
N THR A 308 -0.46 -19.86 -13.10
CA THR A 308 0.29 -20.49 -11.99
C THR A 308 1.76 -20.68 -12.35
N GLU A 309 2.06 -20.90 -13.63
CA GLU A 309 3.39 -21.03 -14.22
C GLU A 309 4.13 -19.69 -14.41
N THR A 310 3.53 -18.55 -14.03
CA THR A 310 4.20 -17.25 -14.10
C THR A 310 5.20 -17.08 -12.95
N GLU A 311 6.44 -16.69 -13.28
CA GLU A 311 7.46 -16.31 -12.29
C GLU A 311 7.08 -14.98 -11.63
N VAL A 312 7.18 -14.90 -10.30
CA VAL A 312 6.75 -13.74 -9.53
C VAL A 312 7.95 -13.15 -8.78
N PHE A 313 8.17 -11.85 -8.91
CA PHE A 313 9.02 -11.04 -8.04
C PHE A 313 8.14 -10.13 -7.19
N VAL A 314 8.46 -10.01 -5.89
CA VAL A 314 7.70 -9.17 -4.95
C VAL A 314 8.59 -8.08 -4.37
N LEU A 315 8.09 -6.84 -4.40
CA LEU A 315 8.66 -5.70 -3.70
C LEU A 315 7.78 -5.36 -2.50
N ARG A 316 8.18 -5.73 -1.28
CA ARG A 316 7.45 -5.45 -0.05
C ARG A 316 7.55 -3.97 0.27
N THR A 317 6.44 -3.30 0.56
CA THR A 317 6.40 -1.84 0.79
C THR A 317 7.36 -1.39 1.91
N THR A 318 7.53 -2.22 2.94
CA THR A 318 8.41 -1.94 4.09
C THR A 318 9.90 -2.22 3.82
N LYS A 319 10.21 -2.89 2.71
CA LYS A 319 11.55 -3.29 2.26
C LYS A 319 11.75 -2.97 0.77
N ILE A 320 11.08 -1.91 0.31
CA ILE A 320 10.85 -1.70 -1.13
C ILE A 320 12.17 -1.46 -1.88
N TRP A 321 13.16 -0.87 -1.21
CA TRP A 321 14.45 -0.57 -1.79
C TRP A 321 15.38 -1.78 -1.76
N GLU A 322 15.39 -2.53 -0.66
CA GLU A 322 16.12 -3.79 -0.54
C GLU A 322 15.63 -4.79 -1.60
N ASP A 323 14.32 -5.02 -1.66
CA ASP A 323 13.72 -5.94 -2.63
C ASP A 323 13.94 -5.43 -4.08
N TRP A 324 13.99 -4.11 -4.31
CA TRP A 324 14.29 -3.55 -5.63
C TRP A 324 15.73 -3.81 -6.07
N VAL A 325 16.69 -3.70 -5.14
CA VAL A 325 18.09 -4.06 -5.39
C VAL A 325 18.18 -5.55 -5.72
N ASP A 326 17.55 -6.41 -4.94
CA ASP A 326 17.57 -7.87 -5.14
C ASP A 326 16.98 -8.28 -6.50
N VAL A 327 15.85 -7.70 -6.88
CA VAL A 327 15.23 -7.95 -8.19
C VAL A 327 16.17 -7.54 -9.32
N ASN A 328 16.82 -6.38 -9.23
CA ASN A 328 17.77 -5.95 -10.26
C ASN A 328 19.00 -6.87 -10.32
N ASN A 329 19.51 -7.34 -9.19
CA ASN A 329 20.62 -8.29 -9.14
C ASN A 329 20.25 -9.63 -9.81
N ILE A 330 19.06 -10.18 -9.49
CA ILE A 330 18.56 -11.42 -10.12
C ILE A 330 18.36 -11.25 -11.63
N LEU A 331 18.01 -10.04 -12.09
CA LEU A 331 17.87 -9.70 -13.51
C LEU A 331 19.19 -9.36 -14.22
N GLY A 332 20.33 -9.56 -13.55
CA GLY A 332 21.66 -9.43 -14.16
C GLY A 332 22.26 -8.02 -14.08
N ALA A 333 21.94 -7.24 -13.04
CA ALA A 333 22.61 -5.96 -12.82
C ALA A 333 24.12 -6.17 -12.62
N THR A 334 24.94 -5.48 -13.42
CA THR A 334 26.42 -5.51 -13.34
C THR A 334 27.01 -4.38 -12.52
N LYS A 335 26.18 -3.39 -12.16
CA LYS A 335 26.55 -2.21 -11.38
C LYS A 335 25.65 -2.13 -10.15
N ASN A 336 26.13 -1.44 -9.13
CA ASN A 336 25.35 -1.13 -7.94
C ASN A 336 24.08 -0.37 -8.32
N VAL A 337 22.94 -0.87 -7.84
CA VAL A 337 21.63 -0.27 -8.06
C VAL A 337 21.51 0.93 -7.13
N VAL A 338 21.46 2.13 -7.69
CA VAL A 338 21.27 3.35 -6.91
C VAL A 338 19.81 3.40 -6.43
N VAL A 339 19.63 3.51 -5.12
CA VAL A 339 18.34 3.75 -4.48
C VAL A 339 18.32 5.16 -3.89
N PRO A 340 17.14 5.81 -3.78
CA PRO A 340 17.08 7.14 -3.18
C PRO A 340 17.60 7.12 -1.74
N GLU A 341 18.28 8.20 -1.34
CA GLU A 341 18.74 8.34 0.06
C GLU A 341 17.56 8.32 1.02
N LYS A 342 17.75 7.70 2.18
CA LYS A 342 16.73 7.61 3.21
C LYS A 342 16.32 9.00 3.69
N GLY A 343 15.01 9.26 3.75
CA GLY A 343 14.45 10.56 4.09
C GLY A 343 14.46 11.59 2.95
N SER A 344 14.94 11.23 1.76
CA SER A 344 14.77 12.05 0.55
C SER A 344 13.29 12.20 0.18
N ASP A 345 12.99 13.17 -0.67
CA ASP A 345 11.67 13.40 -1.24
C ASP A 345 11.05 12.16 -1.93
N ALA A 346 11.89 11.23 -2.41
CA ALA A 346 11.46 9.95 -2.96
C ALA A 346 11.04 8.94 -1.86
N ASP A 347 11.64 9.03 -0.68
CA ASP A 347 11.27 8.27 0.52
C ASP A 347 9.97 8.83 1.17
N VAL A 348 9.71 10.13 0.99
CA VAL A 348 8.53 10.84 1.53
C VAL A 348 7.21 10.39 0.88
N VAL A 349 7.23 9.73 -0.28
CA VAL A 349 6.00 9.25 -0.96
C VAL A 349 5.23 8.22 -0.10
N ASN A 350 5.93 7.55 0.84
CA ASN A 350 5.34 6.64 1.82
C ASN A 350 5.22 7.22 3.23
N ALA A 351 5.71 8.44 3.46
CA ALA A 351 5.70 9.04 4.79
C ALA A 351 4.25 9.32 5.22
N ARG A 352 3.80 8.55 6.21
CA ARG A 352 2.67 8.90 7.08
C ARG A 352 3.02 10.19 7.82
N GLY A 353 3.01 11.32 7.11
CA GLY A 353 3.02 12.62 7.75
C GLY A 353 1.86 12.72 8.73
N LYS A 354 1.85 13.76 9.57
CA LYS A 354 0.73 14.03 10.48
C LYS A 354 -0.52 14.36 9.66
N LEU A 355 -1.24 13.32 9.22
CA LEU A 355 -2.53 13.43 8.57
C LEU A 355 -3.57 13.85 9.62
N PRO A 356 -4.49 14.78 9.29
CA PRO A 356 -5.58 15.15 10.19
C PRO A 356 -6.40 13.95 10.65
N VAL A 357 -6.79 13.08 9.71
CA VAL A 357 -7.43 11.80 10.02
C VAL A 357 -6.37 10.72 10.11
N ARG A 358 -6.38 9.99 11.23
CA ARG A 358 -5.38 8.99 11.60
C ARG A 358 -5.91 7.57 11.39
N ASN A 359 -5.01 6.59 11.47
CA ASN A 359 -5.30 5.17 11.45
C ASN A 359 -5.75 4.64 12.83
N ASN A 360 -6.44 5.44 13.63
CA ASN A 360 -6.92 5.01 14.93
C ASN A 360 -8.00 3.94 14.70
N LEU A 361 -7.81 2.78 15.32
CA LEU A 361 -8.67 1.63 15.16
C LEU A 361 -8.67 0.85 16.48
N SER A 362 -9.85 0.54 17.00
CA SER A 362 -9.98 -0.33 18.17
C SER A 362 -9.62 -1.78 17.81
N PRO A 363 -9.29 -2.64 18.78
CA PRO A 363 -9.14 -4.08 18.51
C PRO A 363 -10.36 -4.68 17.82
N ARG A 364 -11.56 -4.17 18.15
CA ARG A 364 -12.82 -4.57 17.52
C ARG A 364 -12.92 -4.13 16.07
N GLY A 365 -12.69 -2.84 15.78
CA GLY A 365 -12.62 -2.30 14.42
C GLY A 365 -11.60 -3.05 13.55
N GLN A 366 -10.47 -3.41 14.14
CA GLN A 366 -9.42 -4.21 13.51
C GLN A 366 -9.90 -5.60 13.12
N ARG A 367 -10.56 -6.33 14.03
CA ARG A 367 -11.12 -7.65 13.72
C ARG A 367 -12.19 -7.59 12.63
N ILE A 368 -13.02 -6.54 12.61
CA ILE A 368 -14.01 -6.33 11.54
C ILE A 368 -13.31 -6.14 10.19
N ILE A 369 -12.32 -5.25 10.10
CA ILE A 369 -11.56 -5.07 8.84
C ILE A 369 -10.88 -6.38 8.42
N CYS A 370 -10.26 -7.09 9.37
CA CYS A 370 -9.65 -8.39 9.12
C CYS A 370 -10.64 -9.39 8.50
N HIS A 371 -11.88 -9.47 9.00
CA HIS A 371 -12.90 -10.34 8.43
C HIS A 371 -13.11 -10.09 6.92
N PHE A 372 -13.27 -8.81 6.52
CA PHE A 372 -13.42 -8.45 5.12
C PHE A 372 -12.16 -8.66 4.27
N LEU A 373 -10.98 -8.61 4.89
CA LEU A 373 -9.70 -8.83 4.21
C LEU A 373 -9.29 -10.30 4.11
N LYS A 374 -10.09 -11.26 4.59
CA LYS A 374 -9.73 -12.70 4.62
C LYS A 374 -9.25 -13.22 3.27
N ASN A 375 -10.00 -13.00 2.19
CA ASN A 375 -9.58 -13.47 0.85
C ASN A 375 -8.34 -12.72 0.34
N ASP A 376 -8.28 -11.41 0.57
CA ASP A 376 -7.15 -10.57 0.14
C ASP A 376 -5.84 -10.96 0.85
N ILE A 377 -5.91 -11.37 2.12
CA ILE A 377 -4.82 -11.96 2.89
C ILE A 377 -4.41 -13.32 2.33
N ARG A 378 -5.36 -14.20 2.02
CA ARG A 378 -5.05 -15.49 1.38
C ARG A 378 -4.27 -15.31 0.08
N VAL A 379 -4.74 -14.41 -0.80
CA VAL A 379 -4.07 -14.11 -2.08
C VAL A 379 -2.68 -13.49 -1.85
N TYR A 380 -2.54 -12.59 -0.88
CA TYR A 380 -1.26 -11.99 -0.50
C TYR A 380 -0.25 -13.04 -0.01
N ILE A 381 -0.68 -14.00 0.82
CA ILE A 381 0.19 -15.11 1.28
C ILE A 381 0.64 -15.96 0.10
N GLY A 382 -0.28 -16.33 -0.81
CA GLY A 382 0.07 -17.05 -2.04
C GLY A 382 1.08 -16.29 -2.90
N LEU A 383 0.92 -14.97 -3.04
CA LEU A 383 1.85 -14.11 -3.76
C LEU A 383 3.27 -14.14 -3.15
N LEU A 384 3.38 -14.02 -1.82
CA LEU A 384 4.68 -14.09 -1.13
C LEU A 384 5.36 -15.45 -1.33
N ASN A 385 4.59 -16.52 -1.24
CA ASN A 385 5.05 -17.89 -1.40
C ASN A 385 5.53 -18.22 -2.83
N ARG A 386 5.00 -17.54 -3.84
CA ARG A 386 5.48 -17.63 -5.24
C ARG A 386 6.72 -16.78 -5.52
N ALA A 387 7.02 -15.78 -4.69
CA ALA A 387 8.03 -14.76 -4.97
C ALA A 387 9.46 -15.32 -5.03
N VAL A 388 10.14 -15.24 -6.18
CA VAL A 388 11.48 -15.81 -6.34
C VAL A 388 12.59 -15.05 -5.62
N ASN A 389 12.40 -13.76 -5.35
CA ASN A 389 13.39 -12.92 -4.68
C ASN A 389 13.29 -12.95 -3.15
N LEU A 390 12.30 -13.65 -2.57
CA LEU A 390 12.13 -13.72 -1.12
C LEU A 390 12.68 -15.04 -0.56
N SER A 391 13.41 -14.97 0.55
CA SER A 391 13.80 -16.14 1.35
C SER A 391 12.62 -16.63 2.21
N ASN A 392 12.77 -17.81 2.84
CA ASN A 392 11.78 -18.28 3.82
C ASN A 392 11.68 -17.34 5.02
N ASN A 393 12.78 -16.69 5.42
CA ASN A 393 12.77 -15.71 6.50
C ASN A 393 11.99 -14.46 6.09
N ASP A 394 12.17 -13.99 4.85
CA ASP A 394 11.41 -12.84 4.33
C ASP A 394 9.89 -13.08 4.30
N VAL A 395 9.49 -14.30 3.92
CA VAL A 395 8.09 -14.71 3.94
C VAL A 395 7.59 -14.80 5.39
N ARG A 396 8.36 -15.42 6.30
CA ARG A 396 8.02 -15.49 7.73
C ARG A 396 7.81 -14.10 8.34
N ASP A 397 8.74 -13.18 8.15
CA ASP A 397 8.65 -11.81 8.66
C ASP A 397 7.39 -11.10 8.17
N ALA A 398 7.02 -11.31 6.90
CA ALA A 398 5.80 -10.75 6.34
C ALA A 398 4.54 -11.39 6.95
N LEU A 399 4.54 -12.70 7.20
CA LEU A 399 3.45 -13.43 7.84
C LEU A 399 3.29 -13.05 9.33
N GLU A 400 4.38 -12.75 10.04
CA GLU A 400 4.33 -12.27 11.42
C GLU A 400 3.63 -10.90 11.52
N VAL A 401 3.80 -10.02 10.52
CA VAL A 401 3.05 -8.76 10.42
C VAL A 401 1.56 -9.03 10.24
N ILE A 402 1.18 -9.96 9.35
CA ILE A 402 -0.22 -10.36 9.18
C ILE A 402 -0.76 -10.92 10.49
N HIS A 403 -0.04 -11.80 11.17
CA HIS A 403 -0.47 -12.41 12.42
C HIS A 403 -0.71 -11.37 13.51
N ARG A 404 0.14 -10.35 13.60
CA ARG A 404 -0.02 -9.23 14.53
C ARG A 404 -1.27 -8.39 14.21
N HIS A 405 -1.58 -8.19 12.94
CA HIS A 405 -2.75 -7.41 12.53
C HIS A 405 -4.06 -8.22 12.55
N CYS A 406 -4.04 -9.49 12.16
CA CYS A 406 -5.20 -10.33 11.97
C CYS A 406 -4.95 -11.77 12.46
N PRO A 407 -4.76 -11.97 13.78
CA PRO A 407 -4.33 -13.26 14.33
C PRO A 407 -5.30 -14.40 14.01
N LEU A 408 -6.61 -14.14 14.06
CA LEU A 408 -7.66 -15.13 13.84
C LEU A 408 -7.74 -15.63 12.39
N ILE A 409 -7.27 -14.83 11.42
CA ILE A 409 -7.37 -15.21 10.00
C ILE A 409 -6.47 -16.41 9.72
N LEU A 410 -5.22 -16.38 10.19
CA LEU A 410 -4.28 -17.47 9.96
C LEU A 410 -4.83 -18.77 10.56
N SER A 411 -5.33 -18.74 11.80
CA SER A 411 -5.99 -19.91 12.41
C SER A 411 -7.15 -20.43 11.55
N SER A 412 -8.02 -19.53 11.08
CA SER A 412 -9.17 -19.92 10.25
C SER A 412 -8.79 -20.49 8.87
N LEU A 413 -7.60 -20.17 8.34
CA LEU A 413 -7.12 -20.72 7.08
C LEU A 413 -6.63 -22.16 7.24
N VAL A 414 -6.14 -22.51 8.43
CA VAL A 414 -5.74 -23.89 8.79
C VAL A 414 -6.97 -24.76 8.94
N GLU A 415 -7.95 -24.31 9.74
CA GLU A 415 -9.18 -25.06 10.01
C GLU A 415 -10.01 -25.31 8.75
N GLY A 416 -10.03 -24.34 7.83
CA GLY A 416 -10.77 -24.44 6.58
C GLY A 416 -10.14 -25.34 5.51
N GLY A 417 -9.01 -26.01 5.78
CA GLY A 417 -8.30 -26.83 4.80
C GLY A 417 -7.77 -26.05 3.58
N ALA A 418 -7.74 -24.72 3.65
CA ALA A 418 -7.40 -23.85 2.53
C ALA A 418 -5.90 -23.81 2.20
N ILE A 419 -5.09 -24.63 2.89
CA ILE A 419 -3.64 -24.76 2.69
C ILE A 419 -3.31 -25.97 1.80
N SER A 420 -4.29 -26.81 1.46
CA SER A 420 -4.12 -27.96 0.55
C SER A 420 -4.79 -27.74 -0.81
N SER A 421 -4.27 -26.82 -1.64
CA SER A 421 -4.56 -26.78 -3.08
C SER A 421 -3.59 -25.88 -3.82
#